data_AF-A0A2V8THM1-F1
#
_entry.id   AF-A0A2V8THM1-F1
#
_cell.length_a   1.000
_cell.length_b   1.000
_cell.length_c   1.000
_cell.angle_alpha   90.00
_cell.angle_beta   90.00
_cell.angle_gamma   90.00
#
_symmetry.space_group_name_H-M   'P 1'
#
loop_
_entity.id
_entity.type
_entity.pdbx_description
1 polymer ?
#
loop_
_entity_poly.entity_id
_entity_poly.type
_entity_poly.pdbx_seq_one_letter_code
_entity_poly.pdbx_strand_id
1 'polypeptide(L)'
;MAQGNIQFLAPWCEFIPGQDDVFLQELKRELSTGHPLYGLKLFPLGHSGAADDALFEAEDGRVFQVHLTLSRRPEQPPLPRTRVYANAAEWIQQVMLPANEEYRG
;
A
#
# COMPACT_ATOMS: atom_id res chain seq x y z
N MET A 1 13.83 11.04 4.52
CA MET A 1 13.05 11.81 5.50
C MET A 1 11.89 12.44 4.77
N ALA A 2 10.77 11.73 4.75
CA ALA A 2 9.44 12.26 4.47
C ALA A 2 8.46 11.19 5.01
N GLN A 3 8.40 11.07 6.34
CA GLN A 3 7.28 10.39 6.97
C GLN A 3 6.17 11.43 7.01
N GLY A 4 5.39 11.50 5.93
CA GLY A 4 4.13 12.23 5.98
C GLY A 4 3.31 11.60 7.09
N ASN A 5 3.04 12.36 8.15
CA ASN A 5 2.35 11.85 9.33
C ASN A 5 0.86 11.66 8.96
N ILE A 6 0.54 10.57 8.27
CA ILE A 6 -0.82 10.21 7.89
C ILE A 6 -1.51 9.67 9.15
N GLN A 7 -2.56 10.35 9.59
CA GLN A 7 -3.41 9.82 10.65
C GLN A 7 -4.39 8.82 10.03
N PHE A 8 -4.06 7.54 10.14
CA PHE A 8 -4.92 6.48 9.60
C PHE A 8 -6.21 6.34 10.39
N LEU A 9 -7.31 6.12 9.66
CA LEU A 9 -8.64 5.87 10.21
C LEU A 9 -9.06 4.45 9.82
N ALA A 10 -9.72 3.74 10.74
CA ALA A 10 -10.21 2.39 10.50
C ALA A 10 -11.04 2.32 9.20
N PRO A 11 -10.86 1.29 8.35
CA PRO A 11 -10.11 0.07 8.62
C PRO A 11 -8.60 0.18 8.37
N TRP A 12 -8.09 1.35 7.96
CA TRP A 12 -6.67 1.54 7.72
C TRP A 12 -5.91 1.80 9.02
N CYS A 13 -4.70 1.23 9.10
CA CYS A 13 -3.85 1.30 10.28
C CYS A 13 -2.38 1.54 9.88
N GLU A 14 -1.64 2.16 10.79
CA GLU A 14 -0.17 2.21 10.73
C GLU A 14 0.41 0.81 10.91
N PHE A 15 1.57 0.57 10.31
CA PHE A 15 2.34 -0.62 10.61
C PHE A 15 2.90 -0.55 12.04
N ILE A 16 2.79 -1.66 12.78
CA ILE A 16 3.57 -1.80 14.02
C ILE A 16 5.05 -2.06 13.68
N PRO A 17 6.00 -1.72 14.58
CA PRO A 17 7.43 -1.88 14.30
C PRO A 17 7.80 -3.29 13.79
N GLY A 18 8.39 -3.34 12.58
CA GLY A 18 8.84 -4.59 11.95
C GLY A 18 7.81 -5.24 11.03
N GLN A 19 6.54 -4.83 11.09
CA GLN A 19 5.50 -5.30 10.16
C GLN A 19 5.65 -4.67 8.78
N ASP A 20 6.09 -3.41 8.73
CA ASP A 20 6.36 -2.64 7.53
C ASP A 20 7.38 -3.33 6.61
N ASP A 21 8.46 -3.86 7.18
CA ASP A 21 9.49 -4.59 6.45
C ASP A 21 8.96 -5.93 5.89
N VAL A 22 8.11 -6.64 6.66
CA VAL A 22 7.48 -7.89 6.22
C VAL A 22 6.60 -7.67 4.99
N PHE A 23 5.76 -6.62 5.00
CA PHE A 23 4.91 -6.28 3.86
C PHE A 23 5.73 -5.82 2.65
N LEU A 24 6.80 -5.05 2.87
CA LEU A 24 7.69 -4.65 1.80
C LEU A 24 8.42 -5.85 1.18
N GLN A 25 8.82 -6.83 1.99
CA GLN A 25 9.40 -8.09 1.50
C GLN A 25 8.38 -8.92 0.72
N GLU A 26 7.14 -9.05 1.21
CA GLU A 26 6.10 -9.80 0.48
C GLU A 26 5.79 -9.15 -0.87
N LEU A 27 5.63 -7.82 -0.89
CA LEU A 27 5.48 -7.08 -2.15
C LEU A 27 6.63 -7.41 -3.12
N LYS A 28 7.88 -7.33 -2.67
CA LYS A 28 9.05 -7.65 -3.52
C LYS A 28 9.05 -9.09 -4.05
N ARG A 29 8.47 -10.04 -3.31
CA ARG A 29 8.38 -11.44 -3.73
C ARG A 29 7.29 -11.67 -4.77
N GLU A 30 6.19 -10.93 -4.66
CA GLU A 30 5.06 -11.02 -5.60
C GLU A 30 5.31 -10.24 -6.90
N LEU A 31 6.12 -9.18 -6.84
CA LEU A 31 6.46 -8.38 -8.01
C LEU A 31 7.33 -9.16 -9.01
N SER A 32 6.76 -9.44 -10.19
CA SER A 32 7.49 -9.95 -11.36
C SER A 32 8.20 -8.82 -12.13
N THR A 33 9.24 -9.17 -12.90
CA THR A 33 10.14 -8.29 -13.67
C THR A 33 9.49 -7.42 -14.78
N GLY A 34 8.15 -7.37 -14.87
CA GLY A 34 7.41 -6.51 -15.78
C GLY A 34 6.35 -5.64 -15.08
N HIS A 35 6.25 -5.72 -13.75
CA HIS A 35 5.27 -4.94 -13.00
C HIS A 35 5.75 -3.47 -12.88
N PRO A 36 4.87 -2.46 -12.97
CA PRO A 36 5.26 -1.04 -12.90
C PRO A 36 5.94 -0.65 -11.57
N LEU A 37 5.74 -1.43 -10.52
CA LEU A 37 6.42 -1.24 -9.23
C LEU A 37 7.76 -1.97 -9.12
N TYR A 38 8.09 -2.83 -10.07
CA TYR A 38 9.34 -3.60 -10.03
C TYR A 38 10.54 -2.66 -10.13
N GLY A 39 11.44 -2.74 -9.16
CA GLY A 39 12.64 -1.89 -9.09
C GLY A 39 12.40 -0.47 -8.57
N LEU A 40 11.15 -0.08 -8.26
CA LEU A 40 10.89 1.19 -7.60
C LEU A 40 11.29 1.12 -6.12
N LYS A 41 11.83 2.24 -5.61
CA LYS A 41 12.08 2.40 -4.19
C LYS A 41 10.80 2.87 -3.52
N LEU A 42 10.21 1.97 -2.74
CA LEU A 42 8.94 2.14 -2.06
C LEU A 42 9.15 2.17 -0.55
N PHE A 43 8.38 3.03 0.12
CA PHE A 43 8.34 3.19 1.55
C PHE A 43 6.96 2.77 2.07
N PRO A 44 6.87 1.78 2.96
CA PRO A 44 5.60 1.36 3.56
C PRO A 44 4.99 2.50 4.38
N LEU A 45 3.71 2.80 4.16
CA LEU A 45 2.96 3.83 4.88
C LEU A 45 1.95 3.23 5.87
N GLY A 46 1.19 2.22 5.45
CA GLY A 46 0.18 1.57 6.29
C GLY A 46 -0.49 0.42 5.55
N HIS A 47 -1.44 -0.24 6.21
CA HIS A 47 -2.21 -1.33 5.62
C HIS A 47 -3.68 -1.29 6.02
N SER A 48 -4.51 -2.00 5.26
CA SER A 48 -5.90 -2.23 5.63
C SER A 48 -5.98 -3.38 6.64
N GLY A 49 -6.76 -3.20 7.68
CA GLY A 49 -7.17 -4.25 8.61
C GLY A 49 -8.40 -5.03 8.14
N ALA A 50 -9.06 -4.60 7.06
CA ALA A 50 -10.26 -5.22 6.51
C ALA A 50 -10.03 -5.94 5.16
N ALA A 51 -8.88 -5.74 4.53
CA ALA A 51 -8.50 -6.34 3.26
C ALA A 51 -6.97 -6.53 3.18
N ASP A 52 -6.50 -7.37 2.27
CA ASP A 52 -5.07 -7.59 2.00
C ASP A 52 -4.41 -6.43 1.21
N ASP A 53 -4.83 -5.20 1.49
CA ASP A 53 -4.33 -3.99 0.86
C ASP A 53 -3.23 -3.34 1.71
N ALA A 54 -2.14 -2.93 1.06
CA ALA A 54 -1.04 -2.21 1.66
C ALA A 54 -0.73 -0.92 0.89
N LEU A 55 -0.32 0.11 1.62
CA LEU A 55 -0.02 1.44 1.10
C LEU A 55 1.48 1.69 1.09
N PHE A 56 2.00 2.12 -0.05
CA PHE A 56 3.40 2.44 -0.24
C PHE A 56 3.57 3.81 -0.90
N GLU A 57 4.61 4.55 -0.51
CA GLU A 57 5.01 5.81 -1.15
C GLU A 57 6.29 5.58 -1.96
N ALA A 58 6.37 6.13 -3.18
CA ALA A 58 7.62 6.18 -3.93
C ALA A 58 8.43 7.42 -3.60
N GLU A 59 9.73 7.38 -3.93
CA GLU A 59 10.64 8.51 -3.70
C GLU A 59 10.22 9.81 -4.41
N ASP A 60 9.39 9.73 -5.45
CA ASP A 60 8.83 10.89 -6.16
C ASP A 60 7.49 11.39 -5.57
N GLY A 61 7.06 10.86 -4.42
CA GLY A 61 5.87 11.31 -3.68
C GLY A 61 4.54 10.71 -4.13
N ARG A 62 4.55 9.86 -5.18
CA ARG A 62 3.37 9.10 -5.58
C ARG A 62 3.04 8.01 -4.56
N VAL A 63 1.76 7.74 -4.40
CA VAL A 63 1.26 6.71 -3.48
C VAL A 63 0.65 5.56 -4.26
N PHE A 64 0.93 4.34 -3.80
CA PHE A 64 0.50 3.09 -4.41
C PHE A 64 -0.26 2.27 -3.38
N GLN A 65 -1.52 2.01 -3.66
CA GLN A 65 -2.29 0.99 -2.96
C GLN A 65 -2.11 -0.33 -3.71
N VAL A 66 -1.58 -1.33 -3.03
CA VAL A 66 -1.35 -2.66 -3.60
C VAL A 66 -2.16 -3.67 -2.84
N HIS A 67 -3.01 -4.40 -3.56
CA HIS A 67 -3.70 -5.57 -3.03
C HIS A 67 -2.77 -6.77 -3.19
N LEU A 68 -2.12 -7.15 -2.10
CA LEU A 68 -1.22 -8.30 -2.04
C LEU A 68 -2.06 -9.57 -2.07
N THR A 69 -1.56 -10.61 -2.75
CA THR A 69 -2.25 -11.91 -2.74
C THR A 69 -1.73 -12.84 -1.66
N LEU A 70 -0.65 -12.45 -0.99
CA LEU A 70 0.08 -13.24 0.00
C LEU A 70 0.46 -14.63 -0.53
N SER A 71 0.66 -14.73 -1.85
CA SER A 71 0.93 -15.97 -2.58
C SER A 71 2.34 -16.51 -2.34
N ARG A 72 3.22 -15.69 -1.74
CA ARG A 72 4.63 -16.01 -1.44
C ARG A 72 5.47 -16.39 -2.65
N ARG A 73 4.98 -16.10 -3.85
CA ARG A 73 5.57 -16.43 -5.17
C ARG A 73 5.38 -15.23 -6.10
N PRO A 74 6.25 -15.07 -7.12
CA PRO A 74 6.05 -14.04 -8.14
C PRO A 74 4.73 -14.27 -8.87
N GLU A 75 3.94 -13.20 -9.00
CA GLU A 75 2.67 -13.25 -9.68
C GLU A 75 2.78 -12.84 -11.14
N GLN A 76 1.86 -13.33 -11.97
CA GLN A 76 1.80 -12.91 -13.36
C GLN A 76 1.04 -11.57 -13.46
N PRO A 77 1.52 -10.62 -14.29
CA PRO A 77 0.80 -9.38 -14.54
C PRO A 77 -0.65 -9.65 -14.98
N PRO A 78 -1.64 -8.91 -14.47
CA PRO A 78 -1.53 -7.63 -13.77
C PRO A 78 -1.48 -7.73 -12.24
N LEU A 79 -1.20 -8.90 -11.67
CA LEU A 79 -1.08 -9.08 -10.22
C LEU A 79 0.35 -8.78 -9.73
N PRO A 80 0.52 -8.30 -8.48
CA PRO A 80 -0.55 -7.87 -7.56
C PRO A 80 -1.27 -6.60 -8.03
N ARG A 81 -2.57 -6.48 -7.74
CA ARG A 81 -3.36 -5.34 -8.26
C ARG A 81 -2.88 -4.05 -7.62
N THR A 82 -2.55 -3.08 -8.46
CA THR A 82 -2.01 -1.80 -8.00
C THR A 82 -2.87 -0.64 -8.48
N ARG A 83 -3.16 0.29 -7.56
CA ARG A 83 -3.73 1.61 -7.85
C ARG A 83 -2.71 2.68 -7.50
N VAL A 84 -2.57 3.67 -8.39
CA VAL A 84 -1.64 4.79 -8.23
C VAL A 84 -2.41 6.07 -7.96
N TYR A 85 -1.87 6.87 -7.05
CA TYR A 85 -2.39 8.19 -6.65
C TYR A 85 -1.25 9.21 -6.71
N ALA A 86 -1.59 10.45 -7.01
CA ALA A 86 -0.61 11.52 -7.16
C ALA A 86 0.17 11.80 -5.87
N ASN A 87 -0.48 11.64 -4.72
CA ASN A 87 0.08 11.87 -3.38
C ASN A 87 -0.84 11.27 -2.30
N ALA A 88 -0.39 11.31 -1.05
CA ALA A 88 -1.15 10.82 0.10
C ALA A 88 -2.49 11.56 0.32
N ALA A 89 -2.57 12.87 0.06
CA ALA A 89 -3.80 13.63 0.27
C ALA A 89 -4.92 13.20 -0.70
N GLU A 90 -4.57 12.91 -1.95
CA GLU A 90 -5.49 12.34 -2.94
C GLU A 90 -5.98 10.96 -2.49
N TRP A 91 -5.06 10.08 -2.05
CA TRP A 91 -5.43 8.76 -1.53
C TRP A 91 -6.36 8.85 -0.31
N ILE A 92 -6.09 9.76 0.63
CA ILE A 92 -6.93 9.99 1.82
C ILE A 92 -8.36 10.31 1.41
N GLN A 93 -8.54 11.26 0.48
CA GLN A 93 -9.87 11.69 0.05
C GLN A 93 -10.63 10.63 -0.74
N GLN A 94 -9.93 9.86 -1.59
CA GLN A 94 -10.56 8.89 -2.47
C GLN A 94 -10.78 7.51 -1.84
N VAL A 95 -9.98 7.14 -0.84
CA VAL A 95 -9.97 5.78 -0.28
C VAL A 95 -10.21 5.77 1.22
N MET A 96 -9.36 6.46 2.00
CA MET A 96 -9.40 6.35 3.46
C MET A 96 -10.70 6.90 4.06
N LEU A 97 -11.11 8.11 3.64
CA LEU A 97 -12.33 8.73 4.17
C LEU A 97 -13.58 7.92 3.80
N PRO A 98 -13.82 7.54 2.53
CA PRO A 98 -14.97 6.71 2.17
C PRO A 98 -14.97 5.34 2.87
N ALA A 99 -13.81 4.66 2.94
CA ALA A 99 -13.70 3.36 3.60
C ALA A 99 -14.01 3.44 5.10
N ASN A 100 -13.58 4.52 5.76
CA ASN A 100 -13.89 4.74 7.17
C ASN A 100 -15.36 5.08 7.42
N GLU A 101 -15.98 5.85 6.53
CA GLU A 101 -17.43 6.12 6.60
C GLU A 101 -18.24 4.82 6.45
N GLU A 102 -17.88 3.98 5.47
CA GLU A 102 -18.50 2.66 5.28
C GLU A 102 -18.27 1.72 6.47
N TYR A 103 -17.07 1.71 7.05
CA TYR A 103 -16.74 0.87 8.20
C TYR A 103 -17.47 1.26 9.50
N ARG A 104 -17.87 2.53 9.63
CA ARG A 104 -18.58 3.05 10.81
C ARG A 104 -20.11 2.98 10.71
N GLY A 105 -20.66 2.74 9.51
CA GLY A 105 -22.09 2.63 9.23
C GLY A 105 -22.65 1.23 9.44
#